data_AF-A0A0H5CGJ0-F1
#
_entry.id   AF-A0A0H5CGJ0-F1
#
_cell.length_a   1.000
_cell.length_b   1.000
_cell.length_c   1.000
_cell.angle_alpha   90.00
_cell.angle_beta   90.00
_cell.angle_gamma   90.00
#
_symmetry.space_group_name_H-M   'P 1'
#
loop_
_entity.id
_entity.type
_entity.pdbx_description
1 polymer ?
#
loop_
_entity_poly.entity_id
_entity_poly.type
_entity_poly.pdbx_seq_one_letter_code
_entity_poly.pdbx_strand_id
1 'polypeptide(L)'
;MCVLLLSACTEVQAGTALEDPAAAGVQKRMGSADAAVGGVRGLDYCSIMRPEAVGRELVAPVAATEFCATLRQSDGGHIWLTIGPIESRPKVAHQARQVDRVPWPLRLGPNVEYDDGCTAQLVFRNLDVVDVTAAAAPDQSTPPNTSVLCAAAQEVAVRAAQDIVAGKAAQATAPDGLLGAIDPCSLLSLAEAGPALHIVDQYEKLAATPNPAGRRCQWGSTGTLRWHHAEIALGTRFAPEGPHEMIGGRDSVIEEQPGGHYKCAFVLTYAARGEHLVETASLAVTSQNNAIDACASARRLAEVVWPRLPK
;
A
#
# COMPACT_ATOMS: atom_id res chain seq x y z
N MET A 1 -45.33 12.96 -67.57
CA MET A 1 -45.10 11.87 -66.60
C MET A 1 -44.21 12.43 -65.49
N CYS A 2 -44.79 12.77 -64.35
CA CYS A 2 -44.05 13.29 -63.18
C CYS A 2 -43.95 12.14 -62.16
N VAL A 3 -42.72 11.75 -61.82
CA VAL A 3 -42.43 10.72 -60.81
C VAL A 3 -42.23 11.44 -59.48
N LEU A 4 -43.18 11.27 -58.56
CA LEU A 4 -43.09 11.74 -57.17
C LEU A 4 -42.22 10.75 -56.37
N LEU A 5 -41.01 11.16 -56.01
CA LEU A 5 -40.16 10.47 -55.05
C LEU A 5 -40.61 10.83 -53.62
N LEU A 6 -41.33 9.92 -52.97
CA LEU A 6 -41.68 10.01 -51.55
C LEU A 6 -40.44 9.64 -50.71
N SER A 7 -39.75 10.64 -50.19
CA SER A 7 -38.72 10.46 -49.15
C SER A 7 -39.40 10.19 -47.81
N ALA A 8 -39.35 8.95 -47.34
CA ALA A 8 -39.73 8.60 -45.99
C ALA A 8 -38.62 9.00 -45.01
N CYS A 9 -38.79 10.12 -44.30
CA CYS A 9 -37.96 10.45 -43.15
C CYS A 9 -38.33 9.48 -42.01
N THR A 10 -37.44 8.54 -41.69
CA THR A 10 -37.56 7.74 -40.47
C THR A 10 -37.14 8.63 -39.31
N GLU A 11 -38.09 9.08 -38.50
CA GLU A 11 -37.79 9.74 -37.23
C GLU A 11 -37.06 8.75 -36.32
N VAL A 12 -35.75 8.96 -36.14
CA VAL A 12 -34.97 8.26 -35.13
C VAL A 12 -35.36 8.87 -33.79
N GLN A 13 -36.33 8.25 -33.12
CA GLN A 13 -36.69 8.60 -31.75
C GLN A 13 -35.49 8.26 -30.87
N ALA A 14 -34.81 9.28 -30.35
CA ALA A 14 -33.72 9.13 -29.42
C ALA A 14 -34.23 8.42 -28.16
N GLY A 15 -33.98 7.12 -28.07
CA GLY A 15 -34.26 6.35 -26.87
C GLY A 15 -33.39 6.89 -25.74
N THR A 16 -34.02 7.38 -24.67
CA THR A 16 -33.34 7.61 -23.40
C THR A 16 -32.85 6.26 -22.90
N ALA A 17 -31.54 6.04 -22.92
CA ALA A 17 -30.94 4.88 -22.29
C ALA A 17 -31.40 4.84 -20.83
N LEU A 18 -32.19 3.83 -20.46
CA LEU A 18 -32.53 3.57 -19.08
C LEU A 18 -31.22 3.25 -18.35
N GLU A 19 -30.91 4.03 -17.32
CA GLU A 19 -29.73 3.77 -16.48
C GLU A 19 -29.84 2.34 -15.92
N ASP A 20 -28.85 1.50 -16.21
CA ASP A 20 -28.74 0.18 -15.60
C ASP A 20 -28.45 0.35 -14.10
N PRO A 21 -29.37 -0.05 -13.19
CA PRO A 21 -29.18 0.11 -11.76
C PRO A 21 -27.93 -0.64 -11.25
N ALA A 22 -27.53 -1.72 -11.92
CA ALA A 22 -26.32 -2.46 -11.58
C ALA A 22 -25.07 -1.64 -11.92
N ALA A 23 -25.04 -0.99 -13.08
CA ALA A 23 -23.95 -0.10 -13.49
C ALA A 23 -23.84 1.13 -12.56
N ALA A 24 -24.97 1.73 -12.17
CA ALA A 24 -24.99 2.83 -11.21
C ALA A 24 -24.46 2.40 -9.83
N GLY A 25 -24.80 1.19 -9.38
CA GLY A 25 -24.28 0.59 -8.15
C GLY A 25 -22.76 0.40 -8.16
N VAL A 26 -22.22 -0.12 -9.26
CA VAL A 26 -20.77 -0.26 -9.46
C VAL A 26 -20.10 1.11 -9.45
N GLN A 27 -20.63 2.09 -10.18
CA GLN A 27 -20.02 3.42 -10.26
C GLN A 27 -19.98 4.13 -8.90
N LYS A 28 -21.03 3.99 -8.09
CA LYS A 28 -21.06 4.50 -6.72
C LYS A 28 -20.02 3.82 -5.84
N ARG A 29 -19.93 2.48 -5.89
CA ARG A 29 -18.96 1.68 -5.14
C ARG A 29 -17.52 2.06 -5.52
N MET A 30 -17.27 2.32 -6.80
CA MET A 30 -15.95 2.66 -7.32
C MET A 30 -15.57 4.15 -7.18
N GLY A 31 -16.28 4.90 -6.33
CA GLY A 31 -16.01 6.33 -6.07
C GLY A 31 -14.70 6.58 -5.30
N SER A 32 -14.30 5.64 -4.44
CA SER A 32 -13.05 5.67 -3.65
C SER A 32 -12.51 4.26 -3.46
N ALA A 33 -11.24 4.12 -3.07
CA ALA A 33 -10.68 2.82 -2.70
C ALA A 33 -11.45 2.17 -1.55
N ASP A 34 -11.79 2.95 -0.52
CA ASP A 34 -12.56 2.48 0.64
C ASP A 34 -13.91 1.88 0.24
N ALA A 35 -14.70 2.61 -0.55
CA ALA A 35 -15.97 2.10 -1.05
C ALA A 35 -15.78 0.90 -2.00
N ALA A 36 -14.73 0.91 -2.84
CA ALA A 36 -14.48 -0.12 -3.84
C ALA A 36 -14.23 -1.49 -3.22
N VAL A 37 -13.52 -1.53 -2.10
CA VAL A 37 -13.12 -2.76 -1.41
C VAL A 37 -13.98 -3.09 -0.18
N GLY A 38 -14.99 -2.27 0.11
CA GLY A 38 -15.89 -2.46 1.25
C GLY A 38 -15.28 -2.10 2.61
N GLY A 39 -14.24 -1.24 2.62
CA GLY A 39 -13.49 -0.82 3.80
C GLY A 39 -12.00 -1.16 3.68
N VAL A 40 -11.12 -0.16 3.53
CA VAL A 40 -9.67 -0.41 3.36
C VAL A 40 -9.03 -0.93 4.65
N ARG A 41 -9.49 -0.47 5.82
CA ARG A 41 -8.95 -0.87 7.13
C ARG A 41 -9.08 -2.37 7.43
N GLY A 42 -10.12 -3.00 6.89
CA GLY A 42 -10.44 -4.41 7.07
C GLY A 42 -10.15 -5.25 5.82
N LEU A 43 -9.56 -4.70 4.77
CA LEU A 43 -9.33 -5.43 3.53
C LEU A 43 -8.44 -6.67 3.74
N ASP A 44 -8.93 -7.84 3.35
CA ASP A 44 -8.10 -9.01 3.13
C ASP A 44 -7.42 -8.90 1.76
N TYR A 45 -6.16 -8.49 1.74
CA TYR A 45 -5.38 -8.34 0.52
C TYR A 45 -5.22 -9.65 -0.27
N CYS A 46 -5.27 -10.81 0.39
CA CYS A 46 -5.16 -12.10 -0.31
C CYS A 46 -6.42 -12.40 -1.14
N SER A 47 -7.58 -11.88 -0.74
CA SER A 47 -8.83 -12.03 -1.50
C SER A 47 -8.79 -11.39 -2.89
N ILE A 48 -7.91 -10.40 -3.10
CA ILE A 48 -7.76 -9.68 -4.37
C ILE A 48 -6.43 -10.00 -5.10
N MET A 49 -5.52 -10.77 -4.50
CA MET A 49 -4.22 -11.05 -5.10
C MET A 49 -4.29 -11.98 -6.31
N ARG A 50 -5.07 -13.07 -6.23
CA ARG A 50 -5.23 -14.10 -7.29
C ARG A 50 -3.96 -14.38 -8.12
N PRO A 51 -2.91 -14.93 -7.48
CA PRO A 51 -1.62 -15.14 -8.11
C PRO A 51 -1.60 -16.35 -9.07
N GLU A 52 -2.73 -17.02 -9.31
CA GLU A 52 -2.78 -18.30 -10.04
C GLU A 52 -2.34 -18.18 -11.50
N ALA A 53 -2.41 -16.98 -12.07
CA ALA A 53 -1.90 -16.70 -13.41
C ALA A 53 -0.38 -16.52 -13.47
N VAL A 54 0.29 -16.44 -12.33
CA VAL A 54 1.75 -16.32 -12.24
C VAL A 54 2.30 -17.64 -11.74
N GLY A 55 2.51 -18.56 -12.69
CA GLY A 55 3.24 -19.80 -12.45
C GLY A 55 2.62 -20.74 -11.40
N ARG A 56 3.44 -21.63 -10.84
CA ARG A 56 3.03 -22.63 -9.82
C ARG A 56 3.26 -22.10 -8.40
N GLU A 57 2.40 -22.46 -7.46
CA GLU A 57 2.59 -22.13 -6.05
C GLU A 57 3.80 -22.84 -5.44
N LEU A 58 4.62 -22.10 -4.69
CA LEU A 58 5.67 -22.66 -3.83
C LEU A 58 5.38 -22.40 -2.35
N VAL A 59 4.85 -21.23 -2.02
CA VAL A 59 4.42 -20.86 -0.67
C VAL A 59 3.00 -20.33 -0.73
N ALA A 60 2.11 -20.87 0.08
CA ALA A 60 0.72 -20.41 0.17
C ALA A 60 0.66 -18.90 0.50
N PRO A 61 -0.38 -18.17 0.04
CA PRO A 61 -0.52 -16.76 0.35
C PRO A 61 -0.54 -16.49 1.87
N VAL A 62 0.29 -15.55 2.30
CA VAL A 62 0.41 -15.09 3.68
C VAL A 62 -0.28 -13.72 3.78
N ALA A 63 -1.36 -13.68 4.55
CA ALA A 63 -2.12 -12.46 4.79
C ALA A 63 -1.52 -11.64 5.94
N ALA A 64 -1.11 -10.41 5.63
CA ALA A 64 -0.74 -9.40 6.61
C ALA A 64 -1.78 -8.27 6.63
N THR A 65 -1.71 -7.39 7.63
CA THR A 65 -2.67 -6.29 7.81
C THR A 65 -2.70 -5.33 6.63
N GLU A 66 -1.56 -5.12 5.98
CA GLU A 66 -1.39 -4.12 4.93
C GLU A 66 -0.93 -4.72 3.60
N PHE A 67 -0.75 -6.03 3.52
CA PHE A 67 -0.37 -6.69 2.28
C PHE A 67 -0.75 -8.17 2.29
N CYS A 68 -0.72 -8.79 1.10
CA CYS A 68 -0.64 -10.23 0.94
C CYS A 68 0.62 -10.57 0.15
N ALA A 69 1.30 -11.65 0.52
CA ALA A 69 2.49 -12.12 -0.19
C ALA A 69 2.43 -13.62 -0.47
N THR A 70 3.02 -14.05 -1.60
CA THR A 70 3.22 -15.48 -1.93
C THR A 70 4.50 -15.65 -2.73
N LEU A 71 5.10 -16.84 -2.66
CA LEU A 71 6.21 -17.26 -3.51
C LEU A 71 5.69 -18.18 -4.62
N ARG A 72 6.00 -17.85 -5.87
CA ARG A 72 5.59 -18.61 -7.06
C ARG A 72 6.81 -19.05 -7.87
N GLN A 73 6.69 -20.16 -8.58
CA GLN A 73 7.63 -20.60 -9.61
C GLN A 73 7.09 -20.19 -10.98
N SER A 74 7.84 -19.35 -11.70
CA SER A 74 7.52 -18.92 -13.06
C SER A 74 8.64 -19.32 -14.03
N ASP A 75 8.40 -19.19 -15.34
CA ASP A 75 9.43 -19.32 -16.35
C ASP A 75 10.55 -18.31 -16.05
N GLY A 76 11.73 -18.83 -15.71
CA GLY A 76 12.90 -18.02 -15.38
C GLY A 76 13.24 -17.90 -13.88
N GLY A 77 12.44 -18.47 -12.97
CA GLY A 77 12.83 -18.53 -11.54
C GLY A 77 11.68 -18.45 -10.55
N HIS A 78 12.02 -18.16 -9.29
CA HIS A 78 11.06 -17.93 -8.21
C HIS A 78 10.74 -16.43 -8.09
N ILE A 79 9.47 -16.10 -7.94
CA ILE A 79 8.97 -14.73 -7.86
C ILE A 79 8.22 -14.56 -6.55
N TRP A 80 8.67 -13.62 -5.73
CA TRP A 80 7.88 -13.07 -4.64
C TRP A 80 6.86 -12.11 -5.23
N LEU A 81 5.59 -12.40 -5.02
CA LEU A 81 4.50 -11.50 -5.33
C LEU A 81 4.00 -10.88 -4.04
N THR A 82 3.71 -9.58 -4.09
CA THR A 82 3.09 -8.84 -3.00
C THR A 82 2.01 -7.92 -3.57
N ILE A 83 0.88 -7.80 -2.89
CA ILE A 83 -0.13 -6.78 -3.15
C ILE A 83 -0.44 -6.00 -1.87
N GLY A 84 -0.53 -4.68 -1.97
CA GLY A 84 -0.70 -3.78 -0.84
C GLY A 84 0.55 -2.96 -0.54
N PRO A 85 0.44 -1.94 0.32
CA PRO A 85 -0.80 -1.38 0.87
C PRO A 85 -1.57 -0.49 -0.12
N ILE A 86 -2.80 -0.14 0.24
CA ILE A 86 -3.51 1.01 -0.35
C ILE A 86 -3.01 2.30 0.30
N GLU A 87 -2.53 3.23 -0.52
CA GLU A 87 -1.97 4.52 -0.10
C GLU A 87 -2.46 5.68 -0.96
N SER A 88 -2.53 6.87 -0.38
CA SER A 88 -2.80 8.08 -1.15
C SER A 88 -1.52 8.56 -1.83
N ARG A 89 -1.47 8.46 -3.17
CA ARG A 89 -0.29 8.87 -3.97
C ARG A 89 -0.71 9.71 -5.18
N PRO A 90 -1.10 10.99 -5.00
CA PRO A 90 -1.62 11.83 -6.08
C PRO A 90 -0.68 11.94 -7.29
N LYS A 91 0.63 12.11 -7.06
CA LYS A 91 1.64 12.23 -8.13
C LYS A 91 1.64 11.01 -9.08
N VAL A 92 1.59 9.81 -8.51
CA VAL A 92 1.49 8.55 -9.26
C VAL A 92 0.14 8.48 -9.98
N ALA A 93 -0.95 8.77 -9.26
CA ALA A 93 -2.31 8.65 -9.78
C ALA A 93 -2.61 9.58 -10.97
N HIS A 94 -1.92 10.73 -11.06
CA HIS A 94 -2.00 11.64 -12.20
C HIS A 94 -1.32 11.11 -13.47
N GLN A 95 -0.38 10.18 -13.33
CA GLN A 95 0.30 9.53 -14.47
C GLN A 95 -0.43 8.26 -14.94
N ALA A 96 -1.45 7.82 -14.20
CA ALA A 96 -2.16 6.57 -14.49
C ALA A 96 -3.06 6.69 -15.74
N ARG A 97 -3.09 5.62 -16.53
CA ARG A 97 -3.82 5.52 -17.79
C ARG A 97 -4.82 4.37 -17.76
N GLN A 98 -5.90 4.53 -18.52
CA GLN A 98 -6.83 3.43 -18.79
C GLN A 98 -6.11 2.37 -19.63
N VAL A 99 -6.32 1.10 -19.31
CA VAL A 99 -5.80 -0.05 -20.06
C VAL A 99 -6.96 -1.01 -20.31
N ASP A 100 -7.05 -1.59 -21.50
CA ASP A 100 -8.23 -2.36 -21.95
C ASP A 100 -8.61 -3.52 -21.02
N ARG A 101 -7.62 -4.18 -20.40
CA ARG A 101 -7.84 -5.32 -19.50
C ARG A 101 -8.26 -4.91 -18.09
N VAL A 102 -8.20 -3.63 -17.75
CA VAL A 102 -8.48 -3.08 -16.42
C VAL A 102 -9.85 -2.44 -16.46
N PRO A 103 -10.84 -2.92 -15.68
CA PRO A 103 -12.17 -2.35 -15.72
C PRO A 103 -12.18 -0.90 -15.21
N TRP A 104 -12.92 -0.03 -15.91
CA TRP A 104 -13.19 1.33 -15.45
C TRP A 104 -13.93 1.32 -14.10
N PRO A 105 -13.68 2.27 -13.16
CA PRO A 105 -12.81 3.45 -13.25
C PRO A 105 -11.37 3.22 -12.79
N LEU A 106 -10.94 1.97 -12.60
CA LEU A 106 -9.56 1.69 -12.22
C LEU A 106 -8.63 1.93 -13.40
N ARG A 107 -7.41 2.39 -13.09
CA ARG A 107 -6.35 2.69 -14.06
C ARG A 107 -5.05 2.06 -13.60
N LEU A 108 -4.10 1.90 -14.53
CA LEU A 108 -2.73 1.52 -14.17
C LEU A 108 -1.79 2.72 -14.24
N GLY A 109 -1.02 2.92 -13.17
CA GLY A 109 0.15 3.78 -13.15
C GLY A 109 1.27 3.24 -14.06
N PRO A 110 2.35 4.03 -14.25
CA PRO A 110 3.57 3.50 -14.85
C PRO A 110 4.12 2.37 -13.97
N ASN A 111 4.76 1.38 -14.59
CA ASN A 111 5.54 0.39 -13.85
C ASN A 111 6.78 1.07 -13.25
N VAL A 112 7.14 0.67 -12.04
CA VAL A 112 8.39 1.07 -11.38
C VAL A 112 9.32 -0.13 -11.40
N GLU A 113 10.35 -0.05 -12.24
CA GLU A 113 11.40 -1.07 -12.39
C GLU A 113 12.56 -0.82 -11.42
N TYR A 114 13.12 -1.88 -10.87
CA TYR A 114 14.34 -1.87 -10.06
C TYR A 114 15.11 -3.19 -10.26
N ASP A 115 16.34 -3.28 -9.75
CA ASP A 115 17.33 -4.30 -10.15
C ASP A 115 16.82 -5.75 -10.06
N ASP A 116 15.97 -6.06 -9.10
CA ASP A 116 15.44 -7.40 -8.83
C ASP A 116 13.90 -7.45 -8.83
N GLY A 117 13.22 -6.43 -9.37
CA GLY A 117 11.78 -6.40 -9.32
C GLY A 117 11.08 -5.33 -10.13
N CYS A 118 9.76 -5.39 -10.06
CA CYS A 118 8.86 -4.47 -10.72
C CYS A 118 7.60 -4.27 -9.90
N THR A 119 7.13 -3.03 -9.82
CA THR A 119 5.86 -2.69 -9.18
C THR A 119 4.89 -2.13 -10.21
N ALA A 120 3.74 -2.79 -10.36
CA ALA A 120 2.57 -2.28 -11.07
C ALA A 120 1.65 -1.56 -10.07
N GLN A 121 1.03 -0.46 -10.49
CA GLN A 121 0.27 0.40 -9.58
C GLN A 121 -1.17 0.51 -10.03
N LEU A 122 -2.10 -0.08 -9.28
CA LEU A 122 -3.52 -0.01 -9.57
C LEU A 122 -4.12 1.21 -8.85
N VAL A 123 -4.68 2.12 -9.64
CA VAL A 123 -5.06 3.46 -9.20
C VAL A 123 -6.57 3.60 -9.17
N PHE A 124 -7.09 3.98 -8.01
CA PHE A 124 -8.49 4.28 -7.77
C PHE A 124 -8.84 5.71 -8.20
N ARG A 125 -10.15 5.99 -8.30
CA ARG A 125 -10.66 7.30 -8.73
C ARG A 125 -10.27 8.43 -7.78
N ASN A 126 -10.20 8.16 -6.47
CA ASN A 126 -9.82 9.11 -5.44
C ASN A 126 -8.30 9.27 -5.26
N LEU A 127 -7.51 8.82 -6.24
CA LEU A 127 -6.04 8.91 -6.26
C LEU A 127 -5.30 8.02 -5.25
N ASP A 128 -6.04 7.14 -4.58
CA ASP A 128 -5.43 6.04 -3.85
C ASP A 128 -4.86 5.01 -4.82
N VAL A 129 -3.81 4.33 -4.39
CA VAL A 129 -3.04 3.39 -5.18
C VAL A 129 -2.80 2.14 -4.36
N VAL A 130 -3.01 0.97 -4.94
CA VAL A 130 -2.50 -0.29 -4.41
C VAL A 130 -1.31 -0.72 -5.26
N ASP A 131 -0.19 -0.97 -4.60
CA ASP A 131 1.00 -1.52 -5.26
C ASP A 131 0.84 -3.04 -5.43
N VAL A 132 1.29 -3.53 -6.57
CA VAL A 132 1.48 -4.94 -6.86
C VAL A 132 2.92 -5.12 -7.27
N THR A 133 3.69 -5.82 -6.44
CA THR A 133 5.12 -6.00 -6.62
C THR A 133 5.41 -7.44 -6.99
N ALA A 134 6.28 -7.62 -8.00
CA ALA A 134 6.91 -8.88 -8.33
C ALA A 134 8.42 -8.71 -8.21
N ALA A 135 9.06 -9.49 -7.36
CA ALA A 135 10.51 -9.47 -7.15
C ALA A 135 11.09 -10.88 -7.32
N ALA A 136 12.33 -10.99 -7.79
CA ALA A 136 13.05 -12.24 -7.76
C ALA A 136 13.24 -12.69 -6.31
N ALA A 137 12.99 -13.97 -6.02
CA ALA A 137 13.36 -14.52 -4.72
C ALA A 137 14.88 -14.46 -4.50
N PRO A 138 15.34 -14.24 -3.25
CA PRO A 138 16.76 -14.20 -2.93
C PRO A 138 17.46 -15.52 -3.30
N ASP A 139 18.78 -15.46 -3.44
CA ASP A 139 19.68 -16.60 -3.64
C ASP A 139 19.46 -17.43 -4.92
N GLN A 140 18.84 -16.83 -5.93
CA GLN A 140 18.72 -17.47 -7.25
C GLN A 140 19.99 -17.29 -8.08
N SER A 141 20.49 -18.39 -8.65
CA SER A 141 21.63 -18.36 -9.58
C SER A 141 21.31 -17.63 -10.88
N THR A 142 20.04 -17.55 -11.25
CA THR A 142 19.56 -16.91 -12.48
C THR A 142 18.20 -16.31 -12.20
N PRO A 143 18.12 -15.06 -11.72
CA PRO A 143 16.84 -14.43 -11.44
C PRO A 143 16.04 -14.19 -12.74
N PRO A 144 14.70 -14.19 -12.68
CA PRO A 144 13.87 -13.75 -13.80
C PRO A 144 14.26 -12.34 -14.24
N ASN A 145 14.21 -12.08 -15.55
CA ASN A 145 14.45 -10.72 -16.03
C ASN A 145 13.33 -9.75 -15.59
N THR A 146 13.65 -8.46 -15.55
CA THR A 146 12.71 -7.40 -15.12
C THR A 146 11.42 -7.37 -15.94
N SER A 147 11.46 -7.70 -17.24
CA SER A 147 10.26 -7.72 -18.08
C SER A 147 9.28 -8.84 -17.71
N VAL A 148 9.77 -10.02 -17.31
CA VAL A 148 8.95 -11.10 -16.75
C VAL A 148 8.35 -10.67 -15.42
N LEU A 149 9.13 -10.02 -14.55
CA LEU A 149 8.64 -9.52 -13.26
C LEU A 149 7.54 -8.45 -13.46
N CYS A 150 7.73 -7.51 -14.39
CA CYS A 150 6.70 -6.53 -14.71
C CYS A 150 5.43 -7.15 -15.30
N ALA A 151 5.57 -8.16 -16.16
CA ALA A 151 4.41 -8.89 -16.68
C ALA A 151 3.63 -9.59 -15.57
N ALA A 152 4.33 -10.21 -14.61
CA ALA A 152 3.71 -10.85 -13.45
C ALA A 152 2.98 -9.84 -12.55
N ALA A 153 3.62 -8.73 -12.19
CA ALA A 153 3.01 -7.67 -11.39
C ALA A 153 1.76 -7.08 -12.08
N GLN A 154 1.85 -6.81 -13.39
CA GLN A 154 0.73 -6.27 -14.15
C GLN A 154 -0.43 -7.27 -14.27
N GLU A 155 -0.15 -8.56 -14.47
CA GLU A 155 -1.18 -9.60 -14.54
C GLU A 155 -1.96 -9.71 -13.22
N VAL A 156 -1.25 -9.68 -12.09
CA VAL A 156 -1.87 -9.65 -10.75
C VAL A 156 -2.69 -8.38 -10.55
N ALA A 157 -2.17 -7.20 -10.94
CA ALA A 157 -2.91 -5.93 -10.85
C ALA A 157 -4.21 -5.93 -11.68
N VAL A 158 -4.18 -6.51 -12.88
CA VAL A 158 -5.37 -6.68 -13.74
C VAL A 158 -6.42 -7.55 -13.06
N ARG A 159 -6.01 -8.67 -12.44
CA ARG A 159 -6.93 -9.59 -11.75
C ARG A 159 -7.52 -8.97 -10.49
N ALA A 160 -6.69 -8.29 -9.70
CA ALA A 160 -7.14 -7.52 -8.56
C ALA A 160 -8.20 -6.49 -8.97
N ALA A 161 -7.98 -5.78 -10.08
CA ALA A 161 -8.95 -4.82 -10.61
C ALA A 161 -10.30 -5.48 -10.96
N GLN A 162 -10.27 -6.63 -11.63
CA GLN A 162 -11.46 -7.40 -11.97
C GLN A 162 -12.23 -7.85 -10.73
N ASP A 163 -11.54 -8.26 -9.68
CA ASP A 163 -12.15 -8.72 -8.45
C ASP A 163 -12.74 -7.59 -7.60
N ILE A 164 -12.05 -6.46 -7.53
CA ILE A 164 -12.57 -5.25 -6.89
C ILE A 164 -13.85 -4.80 -7.59
N VAL A 165 -13.84 -4.70 -8.92
CA VAL A 165 -15.04 -4.29 -9.67
C VAL A 165 -16.16 -5.32 -9.54
N ALA A 166 -15.85 -6.61 -9.45
CA ALA A 166 -16.81 -7.66 -9.19
C ALA A 166 -17.31 -7.72 -7.72
N GLY A 167 -16.76 -6.90 -6.82
CA GLY A 167 -17.14 -6.88 -5.40
C GLY A 167 -16.69 -8.11 -4.63
N LYS A 168 -15.55 -8.71 -5.01
CA LYS A 168 -15.00 -9.93 -4.38
C LYS A 168 -13.92 -9.65 -3.33
N ALA A 169 -13.64 -8.38 -3.04
CA ALA A 169 -12.78 -8.02 -1.92
C ALA A 169 -13.42 -8.48 -0.61
N ALA A 170 -12.72 -9.34 0.12
CA ALA A 170 -13.15 -9.83 1.42
C ALA A 170 -12.67 -8.90 2.54
N GLN A 171 -13.34 -8.98 3.68
CA GLN A 171 -12.97 -8.27 4.89
C GLN A 171 -12.40 -9.25 5.91
N ALA A 172 -11.19 -8.99 6.39
CA ALA A 172 -10.60 -9.65 7.53
C ALA A 172 -11.19 -9.09 8.83
N THR A 173 -11.51 -9.97 9.76
CA THR A 173 -11.84 -9.58 11.13
C THR A 173 -10.54 -9.42 11.91
N ALA A 174 -10.31 -8.23 12.46
CA ALA A 174 -9.22 -8.04 13.41
C ALA A 174 -9.66 -8.65 14.76
N PRO A 175 -8.89 -9.54 15.37
CA PRO A 175 -9.13 -9.97 16.74
C PRO A 175 -9.18 -8.77 17.71
N ASP A 176 -9.89 -8.92 18.82
CA ASP A 176 -9.89 -7.92 19.89
C ASP A 176 -8.52 -7.83 20.59
N GLY A 177 -8.21 -6.68 21.18
CA GLY A 177 -7.00 -6.47 21.99
C GLY A 177 -5.70 -6.25 21.21
N LEU A 178 -5.82 -6.03 19.91
CA LEU A 178 -4.69 -5.89 19.00
C LEU A 178 -4.30 -4.42 18.79
N LEU A 179 -3.04 -4.19 18.38
CA LEU A 179 -2.57 -2.86 17.99
C LEU A 179 -3.45 -2.29 16.88
N GLY A 180 -4.13 -3.16 16.14
CA GLY A 180 -5.04 -2.78 15.11
C GLY A 180 -6.28 -1.94 15.52
N ALA A 181 -6.61 -1.81 16.81
CA ALA A 181 -7.66 -0.91 17.25
C ALA A 181 -7.16 0.54 17.46
N ILE A 182 -5.86 0.70 17.65
CA ILE A 182 -5.23 1.98 17.99
C ILE A 182 -5.16 2.86 16.75
N ASP A 183 -5.47 4.15 16.92
CA ASP A 183 -5.19 5.18 15.92
C ASP A 183 -3.70 5.58 16.03
N PRO A 184 -2.85 5.26 15.03
CA PRO A 184 -1.43 5.60 15.09
C PRO A 184 -1.19 7.11 15.20
N CYS A 185 -2.06 7.95 14.63
CA CYS A 185 -1.92 9.41 14.69
C CYS A 185 -2.12 9.96 16.11
N SER A 186 -2.83 9.22 16.97
CA SER A 186 -3.03 9.60 18.37
C SER A 186 -1.82 9.33 19.27
N LEU A 187 -0.88 8.50 18.80
CA LEU A 187 0.26 8.06 19.61
C LEU A 187 1.37 9.12 19.73
N LEU A 188 1.41 10.08 18.81
CA LEU A 188 2.44 11.12 18.78
C LEU A 188 1.82 12.46 18.38
N SER A 189 1.98 13.47 19.23
CA SER A 189 1.53 14.82 18.94
C SER A 189 2.53 15.59 18.07
N LEU A 190 2.08 16.67 17.42
CA LEU A 190 2.95 17.57 16.67
C LEU A 190 4.06 18.18 17.55
N ALA A 191 3.75 18.48 18.81
CA ALA A 191 4.70 19.06 19.77
C ALA A 191 5.82 18.07 20.16
N GLU A 192 5.57 16.77 20.05
CA GLU A 192 6.56 15.72 20.32
C GLU A 192 7.37 15.39 19.07
N ALA A 193 6.71 15.33 17.90
CA ALA A 193 7.36 15.05 16.63
C ALA A 193 8.29 16.19 16.16
N GLY A 194 7.84 17.45 16.27
CA GLY A 194 8.54 18.61 15.73
C GLY A 194 9.99 18.77 16.22
N PRO A 195 10.24 18.73 17.55
CA PRO A 195 11.60 18.81 18.09
C PRO A 195 12.52 17.66 17.66
N ALA A 196 12.00 16.43 17.51
CA ALA A 196 12.81 15.29 17.06
C ALA A 196 13.17 15.40 15.57
N LEU A 197 12.30 15.99 14.76
CA LEU A 197 12.52 16.16 13.32
C LEU A 197 13.25 17.47 12.96
N HIS A 198 13.68 18.25 13.96
CA HIS A 198 14.26 19.59 13.79
C HIS A 198 13.41 20.51 12.88
N ILE A 199 12.08 20.41 12.98
CA ILE A 199 11.16 21.25 12.21
C ILE A 199 10.99 22.56 12.98
N VAL A 200 11.80 23.56 12.63
CA VAL A 200 11.93 24.84 13.36
C VAL A 200 11.14 26.01 12.77
N ASP A 201 10.53 25.89 11.57
CA ASP A 201 10.05 27.07 10.85
C ASP A 201 8.61 27.04 10.34
N GLN A 202 7.98 28.21 10.47
CA GLN A 202 6.65 28.67 10.02
C GLN A 202 6.25 28.37 8.55
N TYR A 203 7.17 27.82 7.75
CA TYR A 203 6.97 27.53 6.33
C TYR A 203 6.66 26.05 6.03
N GLU A 204 6.95 25.14 6.97
CA GLU A 204 6.61 23.73 6.85
C GLU A 204 5.48 23.39 7.82
N LYS A 205 4.28 23.18 7.29
CA LYS A 205 3.17 22.68 8.11
C LYS A 205 3.43 21.21 8.42
N LEU A 206 3.97 20.95 9.60
CA LEU A 206 3.96 19.61 10.18
C LEU A 206 2.51 19.21 10.44
N ALA A 207 2.01 18.23 9.69
CA ALA A 207 0.70 17.65 9.88
C ALA A 207 0.83 16.14 10.04
N ALA A 208 0.06 15.59 10.99
CA ALA A 208 -0.16 14.17 11.07
C ALA A 208 -1.03 13.76 9.87
N THR A 209 -0.52 12.86 9.04
CA THR A 209 -1.20 12.38 7.83
C THR A 209 -1.46 10.88 7.98
N PRO A 210 -2.71 10.45 8.21
CA PRO A 210 -3.05 9.04 8.27
C PRO A 210 -3.00 8.41 6.87
N ASN A 211 -2.68 7.12 6.78
CA ASN A 211 -2.90 6.38 5.55
C ASN A 211 -4.37 5.94 5.41
N PRO A 212 -4.84 5.58 4.19
CA PRO A 212 -6.23 5.17 3.96
C PRO A 212 -6.71 4.02 4.86
N ALA A 213 -5.82 3.09 5.23
CA ALA A 213 -6.16 1.97 6.12
C ALA A 213 -6.26 2.36 7.60
N GLY A 214 -5.81 3.55 7.99
CA GLY A 214 -5.73 3.97 9.40
C GLY A 214 -4.75 3.14 10.23
N ARG A 215 -3.74 2.54 9.59
CA ARG A 215 -2.70 1.69 10.21
C ARG A 215 -1.36 2.40 10.32
N ARG A 216 -1.20 3.49 9.57
CA ARG A 216 -0.01 4.32 9.56
C ARG A 216 -0.36 5.78 9.74
N CYS A 217 0.55 6.48 10.40
CA CYS A 217 0.52 7.93 10.45
C CYS A 217 1.91 8.47 10.19
N GLN A 218 1.99 9.52 9.39
CA GLN A 218 3.22 10.22 9.07
C GLN A 218 3.22 11.64 9.61
N TRP A 219 4.36 12.09 10.09
CA TRP A 219 4.64 13.47 10.49
C TRP A 219 5.83 13.95 9.68
N GLY A 220 5.64 14.94 8.81
CA GLY A 220 6.74 15.57 8.11
C GLY A 220 6.27 16.37 6.90
N SER A 221 7.23 16.97 6.19
CA SER A 221 6.98 17.67 4.92
C SER A 221 7.36 16.76 3.75
N THR A 222 6.48 16.66 2.74
CA THR A 222 6.77 16.03 1.45
C THR A 222 7.21 17.07 0.39
N GLY A 223 7.77 18.20 0.83
CA GLY A 223 8.20 19.33 0.00
C GLY A 223 9.68 19.25 -0.39
N THR A 224 10.03 19.74 -1.59
CA THR A 224 11.24 19.42 -2.37
C THR A 224 12.62 19.71 -1.75
N LEU A 225 12.76 20.41 -0.61
CA LEU A 225 14.06 20.91 -0.14
C LEU A 225 14.51 20.45 1.26
N ARG A 226 13.61 19.94 2.12
CA ARG A 226 13.94 19.35 3.43
C ARG A 226 12.95 18.24 3.75
N TRP A 227 13.39 16.98 3.62
CA TRP A 227 12.53 15.81 3.79
C TRP A 227 12.97 15.03 5.03
N HIS A 228 12.47 15.48 6.18
CA HIS A 228 12.45 14.69 7.39
C HIS A 228 11.02 14.27 7.67
N HIS A 229 10.80 12.98 7.89
CA HIS A 229 9.52 12.51 8.37
C HIS A 229 9.70 11.40 9.39
N ALA A 230 8.77 11.34 10.33
CA ALA A 230 8.53 10.19 11.18
C ALA A 230 7.29 9.44 10.66
N GLU A 231 7.30 8.12 10.77
CA GLU A 231 6.17 7.26 10.50
C GLU A 231 5.97 6.31 11.68
N ILE A 232 4.72 6.17 12.13
CA ILE A 232 4.31 5.07 13.01
C ILE A 232 3.42 4.14 12.20
N ALA A 233 3.75 2.84 12.22
CA ALA A 233 3.00 1.78 11.56
C ALA A 233 2.60 0.70 12.57
N LEU A 234 1.32 0.34 12.59
CA LEU A 234 0.76 -0.71 13.43
C LEU A 234 0.15 -1.80 12.56
N GLY A 235 0.62 -3.02 12.72
CA GLY A 235 0.10 -4.14 11.93
C GLY A 235 0.96 -5.39 12.01
N THR A 236 0.63 -6.37 11.18
CA THR A 236 1.39 -7.61 11.09
C THR A 236 2.42 -7.57 9.97
N ARG A 237 3.62 -8.08 10.23
CA ARG A 237 4.70 -8.25 9.24
C ARG A 237 5.51 -9.49 9.57
N PHE A 238 6.45 -9.87 8.70
CA PHE A 238 7.46 -10.85 9.06
C PHE A 238 8.27 -10.36 10.27
N ALA A 239 8.67 -11.30 11.13
CA ALA A 239 9.47 -11.00 12.32
C ALA A 239 10.69 -10.15 11.95
N PRO A 240 10.88 -8.98 12.59
CA PRO A 240 12.05 -8.17 12.33
C PRO A 240 13.30 -8.89 12.84
N GLU A 241 14.39 -8.78 12.10
CA GLU A 241 15.70 -9.30 12.47
C GLU A 241 16.66 -8.12 12.63
N GLY A 242 17.51 -8.16 13.67
CA GLY A 242 18.50 -7.10 13.88
C GLY A 242 18.97 -6.99 15.32
N PRO A 243 19.79 -5.97 15.62
CA PRO A 243 20.17 -5.63 16.97
C PRO A 243 18.96 -5.28 17.83
N HIS A 244 19.04 -5.57 19.12
CA HIS A 244 18.00 -5.26 20.09
C HIS A 244 18.41 -4.08 21.00
N GLU A 245 17.44 -3.24 21.35
CA GLU A 245 17.59 -2.15 22.30
C GLU A 245 16.34 -1.99 23.18
N MET A 246 16.55 -1.76 24.47
CA MET A 246 15.48 -1.47 25.42
C MET A 246 15.10 0.02 25.36
N ILE A 247 13.90 0.32 24.85
CA ILE A 247 13.38 1.68 24.69
C ILE A 247 12.04 1.83 25.40
N GLY A 248 11.90 2.85 26.25
CA GLY A 248 10.66 3.04 27.02
C GLY A 248 10.28 1.83 27.88
N GLY A 249 11.28 1.02 28.29
CA GLY A 249 11.07 -0.22 29.03
C GLY A 249 10.61 -1.42 28.20
N ARG A 250 10.70 -1.34 26.86
CA ARG A 250 10.31 -2.43 25.95
C ARG A 250 11.45 -2.80 24.99
N ASP A 251 11.61 -4.10 24.77
CA ASP A 251 12.57 -4.63 23.81
C ASP A 251 12.15 -4.28 22.38
N SER A 252 13.08 -3.71 21.62
CA SER A 252 12.84 -3.23 20.25
C SER A 252 13.96 -3.70 19.33
N VAL A 253 13.62 -4.15 18.14
CA VAL A 253 14.57 -4.44 17.06
C VAL A 253 14.89 -3.16 16.32
N ILE A 254 16.17 -2.94 16.02
CA ILE A 254 16.66 -1.81 15.24
C ILE A 254 16.77 -2.23 13.77
N GLU A 255 16.12 -1.48 12.89
CA GLU A 255 16.25 -1.63 11.43
C GLU A 255 16.91 -0.39 10.84
N GLU A 256 18.19 -0.51 10.51
CA GLU A 256 18.97 0.53 9.82
C GLU A 256 19.12 0.20 8.35
N GLN A 257 19.04 1.21 7.49
CA GLN A 257 19.27 0.98 6.06
C GLN A 257 20.77 0.82 5.77
N PRO A 258 21.18 -0.23 5.01
CA PRO A 258 22.58 -0.39 4.63
C PRO A 258 23.11 0.84 3.87
N GLY A 259 24.21 1.42 4.34
CA GLY A 259 24.89 2.52 3.65
C GLY A 259 24.52 3.94 4.07
N GLY A 260 23.72 4.17 5.12
CA GLY A 260 23.67 5.51 5.70
C GLY A 260 22.63 5.81 6.77
N HIS A 261 22.92 6.89 7.52
CA HIS A 261 22.12 7.47 8.62
C HIS A 261 20.78 8.09 8.19
N TYR A 262 20.31 7.82 6.97
CA TYR A 262 19.16 8.50 6.37
C TYR A 262 17.83 7.80 6.66
N LYS A 263 17.83 6.57 7.16
CA LYS A 263 16.62 5.91 7.64
C LYS A 263 16.94 4.97 8.79
N CYS A 264 16.16 5.07 9.86
CA CYS A 264 16.26 4.20 11.01
C CYS A 264 14.87 3.91 11.55
N ALA A 265 14.61 2.67 11.91
CA ALA A 265 13.35 2.27 12.54
C ALA A 265 13.59 1.45 13.79
N PHE A 266 12.70 1.64 14.77
CA PHE A 266 12.58 0.77 15.93
C PHE A 266 11.27 0.00 15.83
N VAL A 267 11.37 -1.32 15.91
CA VAL A 267 10.25 -2.24 15.76
C VAL A 267 10.04 -3.00 17.05
N LEU A 268 8.88 -2.77 17.66
CA LEU A 268 8.43 -3.49 18.83
C LEU A 268 7.57 -4.68 18.38
N THR A 269 7.99 -5.88 18.76
CA THR A 269 7.17 -7.09 18.59
C THR A 269 6.15 -7.19 19.71
N TYR A 270 4.86 -7.26 19.35
CA TYR A 270 3.75 -7.27 20.29
C TYR A 270 3.22 -8.69 20.54
N ALA A 271 2.93 -9.43 19.48
CA ALA A 271 2.39 -10.78 19.57
C ALA A 271 2.72 -11.61 18.33
N ALA A 272 2.87 -12.93 18.49
CA ALA A 272 2.98 -13.85 17.37
C ALA A 272 1.67 -13.94 16.57
N ARG A 273 1.78 -14.04 15.24
CA ARG A 273 0.70 -14.12 14.27
C ARG A 273 0.95 -15.29 13.32
N GLY A 274 0.67 -16.50 13.78
CA GLY A 274 1.04 -17.70 13.03
C GLY A 274 2.54 -17.95 13.05
N GLU A 275 3.04 -18.71 12.08
CA GLU A 275 4.41 -19.25 12.11
C GLU A 275 5.49 -18.20 11.80
N HIS A 276 5.20 -17.26 10.91
CA HIS A 276 6.21 -16.32 10.39
C HIS A 276 5.83 -14.85 10.50
N LEU A 277 4.59 -14.53 10.89
CA LEU A 277 4.19 -13.15 11.12
C LEU A 277 4.17 -12.85 12.61
N VAL A 278 4.42 -11.59 12.91
CA VAL A 278 4.24 -10.99 14.22
C VAL A 278 3.47 -9.70 14.05
N GLU A 279 2.66 -9.38 15.04
CA GLU A 279 2.10 -8.05 15.20
C GLU A 279 3.16 -7.12 15.77
N THR A 280 3.34 -5.96 15.13
CA THR A 280 4.38 -5.00 15.46
C THR A 280 3.84 -3.59 15.56
N ALA A 281 4.51 -2.78 16.38
CA ALA A 281 4.54 -1.34 16.23
C ALA A 281 5.91 -0.94 15.70
N SER A 282 5.95 -0.24 14.56
CA SER A 282 7.17 0.27 13.96
C SER A 282 7.17 1.78 14.03
N LEU A 283 8.27 2.38 14.46
CA LEU A 283 8.51 3.82 14.38
C LEU A 283 9.76 4.05 13.54
N ALA A 284 9.58 4.67 12.38
CA ALA A 284 10.66 4.99 11.45
C ALA A 284 10.88 6.50 11.38
N VAL A 285 12.13 6.92 11.27
CA VAL A 285 12.50 8.29 10.89
C VAL A 285 13.37 8.24 9.65
N THR A 286 13.07 9.13 8.70
CA THR A 286 13.86 9.33 7.47
C THR A 286 14.48 10.73 7.46
N SER A 287 15.72 10.83 7.00
CA SER A 287 16.55 12.03 6.91
C SER A 287 17.23 12.09 5.53
N GLN A 288 16.51 12.51 4.48
CA GLN A 288 17.01 12.39 3.09
C GLN A 288 18.30 13.19 2.79
N ASN A 289 18.64 14.20 3.59
CA ASN A 289 19.85 15.00 3.44
C ASN A 289 20.83 14.83 4.62
N ASN A 290 20.62 13.81 5.46
CA ASN A 290 21.36 13.57 6.70
C ASN A 290 21.41 14.81 7.64
N ALA A 291 20.46 15.74 7.53
CA ALA A 291 20.45 16.93 8.38
C ALA A 291 20.00 16.65 9.82
N ILE A 292 19.40 15.48 10.06
CA ILE A 292 19.16 14.92 11.39
C ILE A 292 19.74 13.50 11.47
N ASP A 293 20.12 13.10 12.68
CA ASP A 293 20.41 11.71 13.02
C ASP A 293 19.09 10.94 13.11
N ALA A 294 18.80 10.11 12.10
CA ALA A 294 17.55 9.36 12.04
C ALA A 294 17.38 8.39 13.22
N CYS A 295 18.45 7.73 13.68
CA CYS A 295 18.36 6.77 14.78
C CYS A 295 18.18 7.46 16.13
N ALA A 296 18.93 8.53 16.40
CA ALA A 296 18.71 9.29 17.63
C ALA A 296 17.29 9.88 17.70
N SER A 297 16.78 10.36 16.56
CA SER A 297 15.42 10.90 16.45
C SER A 297 14.37 9.80 16.63
N ALA A 298 14.51 8.66 15.95
CA ALA A 298 13.59 7.54 16.06
C ALA A 298 13.59 6.96 17.48
N ARG A 299 14.75 6.83 18.12
CA ARG A 299 14.88 6.39 19.52
C ARG A 299 14.08 7.30 20.46
N ARG A 300 14.30 8.61 20.36
CA ARG A 300 13.60 9.61 21.19
C ARG A 300 12.09 9.57 21.01
N LEU A 301 11.61 9.37 19.79
CA LEU A 301 10.18 9.25 19.52
C LEU A 301 9.63 7.91 20.04
N ALA A 302 10.37 6.82 19.89
CA ALA A 302 9.97 5.51 20.42
C ALA A 302 9.89 5.51 21.96
N GLU A 303 10.77 6.22 22.66
CA GLU A 303 10.68 6.44 24.12
C GLU A 303 9.35 7.06 24.56
N VAL A 304 8.74 7.89 23.71
CA VAL A 304 7.44 8.53 23.95
C VAL A 304 6.28 7.59 23.59
N VAL A 305 6.39 6.88 22.47
CA VAL A 305 5.30 6.07 21.91
C VAL A 305 5.14 4.72 22.61
N TRP A 306 6.25 4.01 22.90
CA TRP A 306 6.19 2.65 23.43
C TRP A 306 5.44 2.52 24.76
N PRO A 307 5.58 3.45 25.72
CA PRO A 307 4.81 3.42 26.96
C PRO A 307 3.30 3.65 26.78
N ARG A 308 2.86 4.20 25.63
CA ARG A 308 1.44 4.46 25.32
C ARG A 308 0.73 3.26 24.70
N LEU A 309 1.50 2.30 24.21
CA LEU A 309 0.94 1.07 23.66
C LEU A 309 0.46 0.17 24.80
N PRO A 310 -0.58 -0.66 24.56
CA PRO A 310 -0.96 -1.72 25.48
C PRO A 310 0.24 -2.62 25.84
N LYS A 311 0.12 -3.29 26.99
CA LYS A 311 1.11 -4.25 27.46
C LYS A 311 0.79 -5.65 26.96
#